data_AF-A0AAV9ZU35-F1
#
_entry.id   AF-A0AAV9ZU35-F1
#
_cell.length_a   1.000
_cell.length_b   1.000
_cell.length_c   1.000
_cell.angle_alpha   90.00
_cell.angle_beta   90.00
_cell.angle_gamma   90.00
#
_symmetry.space_group_name_H-M   'P 1'
#
loop_
_entity.id
_entity.type
_entity.pdbx_description
1 polymer ?
#
loop_
_entity_poly.entity_id
_entity_poly.type
_entity_poly.pdbx_seq_one_letter_code
_entity_poly.pdbx_strand_id
1 'polypeptide(L)'
;MLLLGAGTAYRGDSTRILLWSDLFKTSIQLGDESEAPVLGMLADNAKHNQTGRIDEHGVLRHKHVELCGIGAVAMMMFGYFHIMGYAVPDFSPDFSDKSFGEHGRRDWYTYHVFSTGIGREEMSYQAHHDRVIQMHGANDVSITKRSAGCCILHVKPELYRVARDVLEPPNDVSEEIFPWIEDELAALISREHSNRLAKDIALRQFLSAMLWFRRILVQDLAVIFTQNPHALIFKYAPFNSPSFRDFAASSTAAINAAEETARLAFQNLPQHLVASLQGALATQKRQNYHHEMASMRNELGQMKTLLELVAGTKRVKRAHGNLTEGLSDGFSELAVTTDNSAPTYSTPPPFDTSDMPLDMFPPDQALDAFIAASFTHPNVPMPATSPPTSTQPAVLHTPVFPLPSSTPEPSTYTPRSPEERQQFYFQRYGADRFRKHSPEWVDGNWLPRYKYSSADGIWDYWVEWKEGVDGFISVEELTTVWGAKWRRNIAGLKNENTRRMRVVNLILELSRKPRWDVSLVQRFITERYARQYRARAFTDYLKNNRDAVIAAASNYP
;
A
#
# COMPACT_ATOMS: atom_id res chain seq x y z
N MET A 1 -2.27 -7.65 -4.62
CA MET A 1 -1.69 -6.52 -3.88
C MET A 1 -2.68 -5.88 -2.91
N LEU A 2 -3.81 -5.33 -3.38
CA LEU A 2 -4.81 -4.69 -2.49
C LEU A 2 -5.26 -5.60 -1.35
N LEU A 3 -5.75 -6.80 -1.65
CA LEU A 3 -6.28 -7.72 -0.65
C LEU A 3 -5.24 -8.13 0.39
N LEU A 4 -4.02 -8.45 -0.05
CA LEU A 4 -2.93 -8.79 0.86
C LEU A 4 -2.56 -7.61 1.75
N GLY A 5 -2.37 -6.42 1.16
CA GLY A 5 -2.02 -5.20 1.89
C GLY A 5 -3.09 -4.77 2.89
N ALA A 6 -4.37 -4.91 2.53
CA ALA A 6 -5.49 -4.65 3.43
C ALA A 6 -5.49 -5.63 4.61
N GLY A 7 -5.34 -6.94 4.36
CA GLY A 7 -5.38 -7.98 5.39
C GLY A 7 -4.19 -7.96 6.37
N THR A 8 -3.05 -7.40 5.96
CA THR A 8 -1.83 -7.31 6.80
C THR A 8 -1.57 -5.91 7.36
N ALA A 9 -2.42 -4.93 7.01
CA ALA A 9 -2.16 -3.50 7.21
C ALA A 9 -0.77 -3.06 6.70
N TYR A 10 -0.26 -3.74 5.66
CA TYR A 10 1.07 -3.49 5.12
C TYR A 10 1.05 -2.19 4.34
N ARG A 11 1.99 -1.29 4.65
CA ARG A 11 2.11 -0.03 3.93
C ARG A 11 2.46 -0.34 2.48
N GLY A 12 1.87 0.40 1.55
CA GLY A 12 2.15 0.21 0.12
C GLY A 12 3.62 0.33 -0.28
N ASP A 13 4.49 0.94 0.54
CA ASP A 13 5.95 0.95 0.38
C ASP A 13 6.54 -0.44 0.63
N SER A 14 6.28 -1.00 1.81
CA SER A 14 6.64 -2.35 2.20
C SER A 14 6.05 -3.38 1.22
N THR A 15 4.80 -3.20 0.77
CA THR A 15 4.16 -4.16 -0.15
C THR A 15 4.91 -4.31 -1.48
N ARG A 16 5.53 -3.25 -2.00
CA ARG A 16 6.22 -3.31 -3.29
C ARG A 16 7.58 -4.00 -3.21
N ILE A 17 8.24 -3.92 -2.06
CA ILE A 17 9.54 -4.55 -1.81
C ILE A 17 9.42 -5.97 -1.23
N LEU A 18 8.21 -6.47 -0.99
CA LEU A 18 7.97 -7.79 -0.41
C LEU A 18 8.51 -8.89 -1.33
N LEU A 19 9.39 -9.74 -0.81
CA LEU A 19 10.06 -10.82 -1.52
C LEU A 19 9.40 -12.17 -1.27
N TRP A 20 9.64 -13.15 -2.15
CA TRP A 20 9.20 -14.52 -1.95
C TRP A 20 9.83 -15.15 -0.71
N SER A 21 11.09 -14.81 -0.43
CA SER A 21 11.82 -15.24 0.77
C SER A 21 11.23 -14.70 2.07
N ASP A 22 10.39 -13.66 2.01
CA ASP A 22 9.74 -13.08 3.19
C ASP A 22 8.44 -13.82 3.56
N LEU A 23 7.95 -14.71 2.69
CA LEU A 23 6.71 -15.45 2.89
C LEU A 23 6.95 -16.74 3.67
N PHE A 24 6.17 -16.95 4.72
CA PHE A 24 6.20 -18.18 5.49
C PHE A 24 4.80 -18.55 5.98
N LYS A 25 4.56 -19.84 6.19
CA LYS A 25 3.33 -20.32 6.84
C LYS A 25 3.60 -20.47 8.34
N THR A 26 2.70 -19.94 9.16
CA THR A 26 2.70 -20.15 10.61
C THR A 26 1.27 -20.44 11.09
N SER A 27 1.09 -20.67 12.38
CA SER A 27 -0.21 -20.82 13.03
C SER A 27 -0.33 -19.85 14.20
N ILE A 28 -1.55 -19.37 14.46
CA ILE A 28 -1.87 -18.63 15.69
C ILE A 28 -2.90 -19.42 16.50
N GLN A 29 -2.79 -19.33 17.82
CA GLN A 29 -3.78 -19.92 18.72
C GLN A 29 -5.03 -19.04 18.77
N LEU A 30 -6.19 -19.67 18.55
CA LEU A 30 -7.54 -19.12 18.63
C LEU A 30 -8.24 -19.71 19.86
N GLY A 31 -7.78 -19.32 21.04
CA GLY A 31 -8.24 -19.89 22.32
C GLY A 31 -7.44 -21.13 22.74
N ASP A 32 -8.01 -21.94 23.63
CA ASP A 32 -7.27 -23.01 24.33
C ASP A 32 -7.03 -24.28 23.48
N GLU A 33 -7.79 -24.51 22.41
CA GLU A 33 -7.74 -25.77 21.64
C GLU A 33 -7.76 -25.61 20.10
N SER A 34 -7.77 -24.39 19.56
CA SER A 34 -7.91 -24.18 18.11
C SER A 34 -6.75 -23.38 17.54
N GLU A 35 -6.16 -23.87 16.45
CA GLU A 35 -5.13 -23.15 15.69
C GLU A 35 -5.69 -22.67 14.35
N ALA A 36 -5.27 -21.48 13.92
CA ALA A 36 -5.52 -21.01 12.56
C ALA A 36 -4.23 -20.77 11.78
N PRO A 37 -4.14 -21.28 10.54
CA PRO A 37 -2.99 -21.03 9.69
C PRO A 37 -2.97 -19.58 9.21
N VAL A 38 -1.79 -18.98 9.28
CA VAL A 38 -1.49 -17.60 8.92
C VAL A 38 -0.42 -17.59 7.85
N LEU A 39 -0.64 -16.78 6.82
CA LEU A 39 0.46 -16.38 5.93
C LEU A 39 1.22 -15.25 6.62
N GLY A 40 2.42 -15.56 7.06
CA GLY A 40 3.38 -14.62 7.62
C GLY A 40 4.22 -13.95 6.54
N MET A 41 4.58 -12.69 6.79
CA MET A 41 5.39 -11.83 5.95
C MET A 41 6.40 -11.10 6.84
N LEU A 42 7.68 -11.24 6.52
CA LEU A 42 8.75 -10.49 7.18
C LEU A 42 8.83 -9.06 6.62
N ALA A 43 9.16 -8.11 7.48
CA ALA A 43 9.41 -6.72 7.12
C ALA A 43 10.58 -6.18 7.93
N ASP A 44 11.73 -6.03 7.31
CA ASP A 44 12.95 -5.49 7.93
C ASP A 44 13.30 -4.07 7.43
N ASN A 45 12.73 -3.66 6.30
CA ASN A 45 13.05 -2.40 5.61
C ASN A 45 11.93 -1.34 5.65
N ALA A 46 11.04 -1.39 6.63
CA ALA A 46 9.96 -0.42 6.76
C ALA A 46 10.49 1.01 7.01
N LYS A 47 9.84 2.03 6.42
CA LYS A 47 10.28 3.44 6.50
C LYS A 47 10.54 3.99 7.92
N HIS A 48 9.87 3.46 8.94
CA HIS A 48 10.02 3.88 10.33
C HIS A 48 10.94 2.96 11.15
N ASN A 49 11.40 1.86 10.56
CA ASN A 49 12.28 0.90 11.20
C ASN A 49 13.74 1.37 11.13
N GLN A 50 14.11 2.30 12.02
CA GLN A 50 15.47 2.84 12.08
C GLN A 50 16.48 1.87 12.68
N THR A 51 16.01 0.81 13.35
CA THR A 51 16.82 -0.17 14.08
C THR A 51 17.04 -1.47 13.33
N GLY A 52 16.44 -1.64 12.14
CA GLY A 52 16.50 -2.91 11.39
C GLY A 52 15.80 -4.06 12.11
N ARG A 53 14.78 -3.76 12.93
CA ARG A 53 13.97 -4.79 13.61
C ARG A 53 13.21 -5.61 12.57
N ILE A 54 13.22 -6.93 12.71
CA ILE A 54 12.37 -7.78 11.86
C ILE A 54 10.95 -7.68 12.42
N ASP A 55 10.05 -7.06 11.67
CA ASP A 55 8.62 -7.04 11.97
C ASP A 55 7.92 -8.21 11.25
N GLU A 56 7.05 -8.91 11.96
CA GLU A 56 6.23 -9.98 11.41
C GLU A 56 4.80 -9.48 11.20
N HIS A 57 4.29 -9.67 9.98
CA HIS A 57 2.91 -9.36 9.62
C HIS A 57 2.21 -10.65 9.22
N GLY A 58 1.00 -10.86 9.74
CA GLY A 58 0.20 -12.04 9.44
C GLY A 58 -1.12 -11.68 8.77
N VAL A 59 -1.57 -12.53 7.87
CA VAL A 59 -2.95 -12.51 7.36
C VAL A 59 -3.56 -13.89 7.48
N LEU A 60 -4.83 -13.92 7.89
CA LEU A 60 -5.66 -15.12 7.89
C LEU A 60 -6.33 -15.28 6.53
N ARG A 61 -6.76 -16.50 6.20
CA ARG A 61 -7.72 -16.68 5.11
C ARG A 61 -8.96 -15.82 5.37
N HIS A 62 -9.69 -15.47 4.33
CA HIS A 62 -10.95 -14.71 4.45
C HIS A 62 -12.16 -15.63 4.23
N LYS A 63 -13.30 -15.37 4.89
CA LYS A 63 -14.50 -16.24 4.78
C LYS A 63 -15.09 -16.20 3.38
N HIS A 64 -15.11 -15.02 2.77
CA HIS A 64 -15.43 -14.85 1.35
C HIS A 64 -14.18 -15.05 0.50
N VAL A 65 -14.29 -15.92 -0.51
CA VAL A 65 -13.17 -16.31 -1.37
C VAL A 65 -12.60 -15.13 -2.17
N GLU A 66 -13.47 -14.26 -2.69
CA GLU A 66 -13.07 -13.10 -3.50
C GLU A 66 -12.28 -12.04 -2.72
N LEU A 67 -12.40 -12.06 -1.39
CA LEU A 67 -11.71 -11.14 -0.48
C LEU A 67 -10.48 -11.80 0.19
N CYS A 68 -10.19 -13.05 -0.14
CA CYS A 68 -9.09 -13.82 0.46
C CYS A 68 -7.74 -13.34 -0.09
N GLY A 69 -6.99 -12.58 0.72
CA GLY A 69 -5.65 -12.13 0.35
C GLY A 69 -4.68 -13.28 0.04
N ILE A 70 -4.77 -14.38 0.80
CA ILE A 70 -3.93 -15.57 0.60
C ILE A 70 -4.29 -16.28 -0.70
N GLY A 71 -5.59 -16.50 -0.95
CA GLY A 71 -6.08 -17.09 -2.19
C GLY A 71 -5.70 -16.26 -3.42
N ALA A 72 -5.73 -14.92 -3.31
CA ALA A 72 -5.28 -14.02 -4.36
C ALA A 72 -3.78 -14.13 -4.67
N VAL A 73 -2.93 -14.28 -3.64
CA VAL A 73 -1.48 -14.54 -3.84
C VAL A 73 -1.26 -15.90 -4.49
N ALA A 74 -1.97 -16.93 -4.04
CA ALA A 74 -1.88 -18.27 -4.60
C ALA A 74 -2.30 -18.28 -6.09
N MET A 75 -3.39 -17.60 -6.45
CA MET A 75 -3.83 -17.44 -7.85
C MET A 75 -2.82 -16.69 -8.70
N MET A 76 -2.15 -15.67 -8.14
CA MET A 76 -1.09 -14.96 -8.84
C MET A 76 0.13 -15.86 -9.09
N MET A 77 0.55 -16.68 -8.12
CA MET A 77 1.62 -17.67 -8.31
C MET A 77 1.22 -18.73 -9.33
N PHE A 78 -0.04 -19.17 -9.33
CA PHE A 78 -0.56 -20.07 -10.36
C PHE A 78 -0.46 -19.43 -11.75
N GLY A 79 -0.88 -18.17 -11.88
CA GLY A 79 -0.73 -17.42 -13.13
C GLY A 79 0.74 -17.32 -13.58
N TYR A 80 1.66 -17.14 -12.64
CA TYR A 80 3.10 -17.06 -12.91
C TYR A 80 3.66 -18.37 -13.50
N PHE A 81 3.44 -19.50 -12.82
CA PHE A 81 4.05 -20.77 -13.22
C PHE A 81 3.26 -21.51 -14.31
N HIS A 82 1.93 -21.53 -14.24
CA HIS A 82 1.10 -22.38 -15.10
C HIS A 82 0.56 -21.67 -16.33
N ILE A 83 0.15 -20.41 -16.20
CA ILE A 83 -0.45 -19.67 -17.31
C ILE A 83 0.64 -18.98 -18.14
N MET A 84 1.56 -18.28 -17.48
CA MET A 84 2.66 -17.57 -18.15
C MET A 84 3.85 -18.48 -18.46
N GLY A 85 3.94 -19.66 -17.84
CA GLY A 85 4.99 -20.64 -18.11
C GLY A 85 6.38 -20.16 -17.69
N TYR A 86 6.48 -19.27 -16.71
CA TYR A 86 7.78 -18.79 -16.26
C TYR A 86 8.56 -19.89 -15.55
N ALA A 87 9.87 -19.90 -15.77
CA ALA A 87 10.77 -20.89 -15.19
C ALA A 87 10.81 -20.79 -13.66
N VAL A 88 10.96 -21.96 -13.03
CA VAL A 88 11.28 -22.06 -11.60
C VAL A 88 12.68 -21.48 -11.37
N PRO A 89 12.87 -20.61 -10.36
CA PRO A 89 14.20 -20.09 -10.03
C PRO A 89 15.18 -21.21 -9.67
N ASP A 90 16.46 -20.98 -9.91
CA ASP A 90 17.50 -21.79 -9.27
C ASP A 90 17.55 -21.42 -7.78
N PHE A 91 17.28 -22.41 -6.94
CA PHE A 91 17.29 -22.29 -5.49
C PHE A 91 18.63 -22.69 -4.87
N SER A 92 19.62 -23.04 -5.69
CA SER A 92 20.93 -23.47 -5.23
C SER A 92 21.74 -22.31 -4.65
N PRO A 93 22.52 -22.56 -3.59
CA PRO A 93 23.48 -21.61 -3.07
C PRO A 93 24.69 -21.43 -4.02
N ASP A 94 25.08 -20.18 -4.29
CA ASP A 94 26.34 -19.87 -4.96
C ASP A 94 27.42 -19.48 -3.93
N PHE A 95 28.30 -20.42 -3.61
CA PHE A 95 29.43 -20.20 -2.69
C PHE A 95 30.68 -19.60 -3.35
N SER A 96 30.65 -19.40 -4.68
CA SER A 96 31.76 -18.80 -5.41
C SER A 96 31.84 -17.28 -5.17
N ASP A 97 30.69 -16.64 -4.97
CA ASP A 97 30.58 -15.22 -4.69
C ASP A 97 30.96 -14.90 -3.23
N LYS A 98 32.19 -14.39 -3.05
CA LYS A 98 32.73 -14.06 -1.73
C LYS A 98 32.10 -12.82 -1.08
N SER A 99 31.26 -12.07 -1.79
CA SER A 99 30.57 -10.91 -1.22
C SER A 99 29.41 -11.28 -0.28
N PHE A 100 28.94 -12.53 -0.32
CA PHE A 100 27.78 -13.01 0.46
C PHE A 100 28.15 -13.90 1.66
N GLY A 101 29.38 -13.77 2.16
CA GLY A 101 29.84 -14.48 3.35
C GLY A 101 29.90 -16.00 3.17
N GLU A 102 29.94 -16.72 4.30
CA GLU A 102 30.08 -18.19 4.29
C GLU A 102 28.84 -18.93 3.80
N HIS A 103 27.67 -18.30 3.90
CA HIS A 103 26.41 -18.91 3.47
C HIS A 103 26.22 -18.90 1.96
N GLY A 104 27.01 -18.13 1.20
CA GLY A 104 26.89 -18.00 -0.26
C GLY A 104 25.67 -17.19 -0.69
N ARG A 105 25.67 -16.77 -1.96
CA ARG A 105 24.56 -16.01 -2.57
C ARG A 105 23.34 -16.91 -2.80
N ARG A 106 22.13 -16.34 -2.69
CA ARG A 106 20.86 -16.99 -3.03
C ARG A 106 20.13 -16.11 -4.04
N ASP A 107 20.22 -16.45 -5.33
CA ASP A 107 19.68 -15.57 -6.39
C ASP A 107 18.16 -15.41 -6.29
N TRP A 108 17.47 -16.44 -5.81
CA TRP A 108 16.03 -16.45 -5.66
C TRP A 108 15.50 -15.47 -4.60
N TYR A 109 16.34 -14.95 -3.69
CA TYR A 109 15.94 -13.94 -2.70
C TYR A 109 15.57 -12.60 -3.36
N THR A 110 15.85 -12.42 -4.65
CA THR A 110 15.53 -11.18 -5.39
C THR A 110 14.13 -11.16 -6.00
N TYR A 111 13.37 -12.25 -5.90
CA TYR A 111 12.03 -12.34 -6.47
C TYR A 111 11.00 -11.63 -5.60
N HIS A 112 10.32 -10.66 -6.18
CA HIS A 112 9.25 -9.89 -5.56
C HIS A 112 7.92 -10.62 -5.69
N VAL A 113 7.12 -10.57 -4.63
CA VAL A 113 5.73 -11.05 -4.65
C VAL A 113 4.92 -10.26 -5.67
N PHE A 114 5.10 -8.94 -5.74
CA PHE A 114 4.41 -8.09 -6.71
C PHE A 114 5.40 -7.39 -7.65
N SER A 115 5.64 -8.00 -8.82
CA SER A 115 6.57 -7.47 -9.83
C SER A 115 5.86 -6.86 -11.05
N THR A 116 6.57 -5.98 -11.76
CA THR A 116 6.17 -5.46 -13.08
C THR A 116 6.73 -6.26 -14.26
N GLY A 117 7.57 -7.26 -14.00
CA GLY A 117 8.23 -8.10 -15.03
C GLY A 117 8.33 -9.57 -14.61
N ILE A 118 9.46 -10.23 -14.89
CA ILE A 118 9.73 -11.65 -14.61
C ILE A 118 10.08 -11.87 -13.11
N GLY A 119 9.31 -11.27 -12.21
CA GLY A 119 9.44 -11.46 -10.76
C GLY A 119 10.54 -10.65 -10.07
N ARG A 120 11.64 -10.26 -10.73
CA ARG A 120 12.79 -9.61 -10.06
C ARG A 120 12.72 -8.10 -9.91
N GLU A 121 11.81 -7.44 -10.61
CA GLU A 121 11.70 -5.99 -10.61
C GLU A 121 10.67 -5.52 -9.58
N GLU A 122 11.09 -4.60 -8.69
CA GLU A 122 10.17 -3.91 -7.78
C GLU A 122 9.14 -3.11 -8.59
N MET A 123 7.86 -3.24 -8.23
CA MET A 123 6.82 -2.39 -8.79
C MET A 123 7.09 -0.91 -8.43
N SER A 124 7.07 -0.03 -9.42
CA SER A 124 7.23 1.40 -9.16
C SER A 124 6.05 1.98 -8.37
N TYR A 125 6.31 3.02 -7.57
CA TYR A 125 5.25 3.74 -6.85
C TYR A 125 4.15 4.23 -7.80
N GLN A 126 4.54 4.76 -8.96
CA GLN A 126 3.60 5.31 -9.94
C GLN A 126 2.71 4.21 -10.52
N ALA A 127 3.30 3.07 -10.92
CA ALA A 127 2.54 1.93 -11.44
C ALA A 127 1.55 1.39 -10.40
N HIS A 128 1.98 1.27 -9.14
CA HIS A 128 1.08 0.87 -8.05
C HIS A 128 -0.05 1.90 -7.85
N HIS A 129 0.30 3.18 -7.75
CA HIS A 129 -0.67 4.27 -7.54
C HIS A 129 -1.72 4.31 -8.65
N ASP A 130 -1.31 4.23 -9.91
CA ASP A 130 -2.21 4.33 -11.05
C ASP A 130 -3.16 3.13 -11.11
N ARG A 131 -2.68 1.92 -10.80
CA ARG A 131 -3.53 0.73 -10.67
C ARG A 131 -4.57 0.87 -9.56
N VAL A 132 -4.17 1.42 -8.41
CA VAL A 132 -5.09 1.66 -7.28
C VAL A 132 -6.15 2.69 -7.66
N ILE A 133 -5.76 3.80 -8.26
CA ILE A 133 -6.69 4.86 -8.69
C ILE A 133 -7.66 4.35 -9.75
N GLN A 134 -7.16 3.65 -10.77
CA GLN A 134 -7.99 3.10 -11.85
C GLN A 134 -9.03 2.13 -11.30
N MET A 135 -8.61 1.19 -10.44
CA MET A 135 -9.51 0.20 -9.85
C MET A 135 -10.59 0.84 -8.99
N HIS A 136 -10.26 1.81 -8.12
CA HIS A 136 -11.26 2.48 -7.29
C HIS A 136 -12.19 3.38 -8.12
N GLY A 137 -11.65 4.10 -9.10
CA GLY A 137 -12.44 4.93 -10.02
C GLY A 137 -13.41 4.11 -10.86
N ALA A 138 -13.02 2.91 -11.31
CA ALA A 138 -13.91 2.00 -12.04
C ALA A 138 -15.04 1.40 -11.18
N ASN A 139 -14.94 1.51 -9.85
CA ASN A 139 -15.95 1.02 -8.90
C ASN A 139 -16.63 2.18 -8.13
N ASP A 140 -16.51 3.42 -8.63
CA ASP A 140 -17.06 4.63 -8.00
C ASP A 140 -16.67 4.80 -6.52
N VAL A 141 -15.48 4.33 -6.14
CA VAL A 141 -14.95 4.47 -4.78
C VAL A 141 -14.04 5.69 -4.69
N SER A 142 -14.43 6.67 -3.88
CA SER A 142 -13.60 7.84 -3.58
C SER A 142 -12.48 7.47 -2.60
N ILE A 143 -11.24 7.68 -3.00
CA ILE A 143 -10.07 7.45 -2.14
C ILE A 143 -9.28 8.72 -1.89
N THR A 144 -8.90 8.94 -0.63
CA THR A 144 -7.88 9.94 -0.28
C THR A 144 -6.51 9.28 -0.16
N LYS A 145 -5.43 10.07 -0.24
CA LYS A 145 -4.05 9.60 -0.07
C LYS A 145 -3.78 8.85 1.26
N ARG A 146 -4.66 9.00 2.26
CA ARG A 146 -4.59 8.33 3.56
C ARG A 146 -5.54 7.14 3.71
N SER A 147 -6.57 7.03 2.88
CA SER A 147 -7.61 5.99 2.98
C SER A 147 -7.20 4.66 2.32
N ALA A 148 -6.20 4.66 1.44
CA ALA A 148 -5.80 3.48 0.66
C ALA A 148 -4.98 2.43 1.45
N GLY A 149 -4.83 2.61 2.77
CA GLY A 149 -3.98 1.74 3.58
C GLY A 149 -4.36 1.77 5.05
N CYS A 150 -5.56 1.30 5.38
CA CYS A 150 -5.86 0.63 6.65
C CYS A 150 -7.32 0.17 6.62
N CYS A 151 -7.57 -1.07 6.24
CA CYS A 151 -8.83 -1.74 6.58
C CYS A 151 -8.46 -2.95 7.43
N ILE A 152 -8.31 -2.74 8.74
CA ILE A 152 -8.27 -3.84 9.69
C ILE A 152 -9.70 -4.37 9.76
N LEU A 153 -9.97 -5.50 9.11
CA LEU A 153 -11.20 -6.25 9.33
C LEU A 153 -11.19 -6.70 10.80
N HIS A 154 -12.04 -6.06 11.61
CA HIS A 154 -12.27 -6.40 13.01
C HIS A 154 -12.97 -7.76 13.08
N VAL A 155 -12.19 -8.83 13.07
CA VAL A 155 -12.69 -10.19 13.24
C VAL A 155 -12.19 -10.69 14.59
N LYS A 156 -13.11 -11.15 15.45
CA LYS A 156 -12.72 -11.88 16.66
C LYS A 156 -12.03 -13.17 16.23
N PRO A 157 -10.72 -13.34 16.51
CA PRO A 157 -10.00 -14.54 16.09
C PRO A 157 -10.70 -15.82 16.59
N GLU A 158 -11.24 -15.76 17.80
CA GLU A 158 -11.84 -16.88 18.55
C GLU A 158 -13.16 -17.40 17.95
N LEU A 159 -13.75 -16.65 17.01
CA LEU A 159 -14.95 -17.04 16.27
C LEU A 159 -14.69 -17.18 14.77
N TYR A 160 -13.42 -17.08 14.37
CA TYR A 160 -13.07 -17.07 12.96
C TYR A 160 -13.00 -18.49 12.40
N ARG A 161 -13.97 -18.85 11.55
CA ARG A 161 -14.00 -20.15 10.87
C ARG A 161 -14.16 -20.01 9.35
N VAL A 162 -13.33 -20.74 8.61
CA VAL A 162 -13.41 -20.87 7.16
C VAL A 162 -14.04 -22.21 6.81
N ALA A 163 -15.34 -22.23 6.50
CA ALA A 163 -16.08 -23.47 6.27
C ALA A 163 -15.50 -24.32 5.13
N ARG A 164 -15.05 -23.68 4.05
CA ARG A 164 -14.42 -24.35 2.90
C ARG A 164 -13.06 -24.99 3.19
N ASP A 165 -12.50 -24.81 4.37
CA ASP A 165 -11.26 -25.48 4.76
C ASP A 165 -11.45 -27.00 4.95
N VAL A 166 -12.70 -27.44 5.19
CA VAL A 166 -13.12 -28.86 5.28
C VAL A 166 -13.00 -29.61 3.96
N LEU A 167 -12.92 -28.89 2.83
CA LEU A 167 -12.85 -29.52 1.53
C LEU A 167 -11.47 -30.15 1.35
N GLU A 168 -11.43 -31.46 1.15
CA GLU A 168 -10.21 -32.20 0.84
C GLU A 168 -10.01 -32.24 -0.69
N PRO A 169 -9.00 -31.53 -1.24
CA PRO A 169 -8.75 -31.53 -2.67
C PRO A 169 -8.40 -32.93 -3.21
N PRO A 170 -8.82 -33.28 -4.44
CA PRO A 170 -8.35 -34.48 -5.12
C PRO A 170 -6.84 -34.45 -5.33
N ASN A 171 -6.17 -35.60 -5.15
CA ASN A 171 -4.72 -35.70 -5.27
C ASN A 171 -4.25 -35.45 -6.71
N ASP A 172 -4.95 -36.01 -7.69
CA ASP A 172 -4.65 -35.84 -9.12
C ASP A 172 -4.67 -34.37 -9.54
N VAL A 173 -5.67 -33.60 -9.06
CA VAL A 173 -5.74 -32.16 -9.29
C VAL A 173 -4.63 -31.43 -8.53
N SER A 174 -4.31 -31.85 -7.31
CA SER A 174 -3.33 -31.17 -6.47
C SER A 174 -1.90 -31.36 -6.98
N GLU A 175 -1.53 -32.56 -7.39
CA GLU A 175 -0.19 -32.94 -7.88
C GLU A 175 0.17 -32.21 -9.18
N GLU A 176 -0.81 -31.85 -10.01
CA GLU A 176 -0.60 -31.03 -11.20
C GLU A 176 -0.26 -29.56 -10.88
N ILE A 177 -0.53 -29.07 -9.66
CA ILE A 177 -0.29 -27.69 -9.27
C ILE A 177 1.09 -27.56 -8.60
N PHE A 178 2.00 -26.85 -9.26
CA PHE A 178 3.39 -26.65 -8.80
C PHE A 178 4.10 -28.00 -8.58
N PRO A 179 4.22 -28.85 -9.62
CA PRO A 179 4.74 -30.22 -9.49
C PRO A 179 6.22 -30.29 -9.09
N TRP A 180 6.94 -29.16 -9.16
CA TRP A 180 8.36 -29.05 -8.84
C TRP A 180 8.66 -28.92 -7.33
N ILE A 181 7.66 -28.72 -6.48
CA ILE A 181 7.88 -28.41 -5.06
C ILE A 181 8.52 -29.60 -4.33
N GLU A 182 8.04 -30.82 -4.59
CA GLU A 182 8.52 -32.05 -3.97
C GLU A 182 9.99 -32.32 -4.32
N ASP A 183 10.34 -32.18 -5.61
CA ASP A 183 11.71 -32.34 -6.10
C ASP A 183 12.64 -31.31 -5.46
N GLU A 184 12.18 -30.06 -5.34
CA GLU A 184 12.99 -29.00 -4.71
C GLU A 184 13.14 -29.20 -3.20
N LEU A 185 12.10 -29.70 -2.51
CA LEU A 185 12.21 -30.09 -1.10
C LEU A 185 13.24 -31.20 -0.91
N ALA A 186 13.22 -32.23 -1.76
CA ALA A 186 14.21 -33.30 -1.73
C ALA A 186 15.63 -32.79 -2.04
N ALA A 187 15.76 -31.90 -3.02
CA ALA A 187 17.03 -31.26 -3.37
C ALA A 187 17.57 -30.40 -2.21
N LEU A 188 16.73 -29.59 -1.56
CA LEU A 188 17.10 -28.81 -0.38
C LEU A 188 17.61 -29.72 0.75
N ILE A 189 16.86 -30.78 1.07
CA ILE A 189 17.26 -31.74 2.11
C ILE A 189 18.63 -32.35 1.77
N SER A 190 18.84 -32.77 0.52
CA SER A 190 20.13 -33.33 0.08
C SER A 190 21.29 -32.34 0.21
N ARG A 191 21.07 -31.07 -0.18
CA ARG A 191 22.06 -29.99 -0.05
C ARG A 191 22.41 -29.73 1.41
N GLU A 192 21.42 -29.67 2.29
CA GLU A 192 21.61 -29.43 3.73
C GLU A 192 22.39 -30.55 4.41
N HIS A 193 22.17 -31.80 4.02
CA HIS A 193 22.93 -32.94 4.52
C HIS A 193 24.38 -32.91 4.03
N SER A 194 24.60 -32.53 2.77
CA SER A 194 25.93 -32.50 2.16
C SER A 194 26.78 -31.32 2.62
N ASN A 195 26.16 -30.17 2.85
CA ASN A 195 26.83 -28.95 3.29
C ASN A 195 25.93 -28.17 4.26
N ARG A 196 26.35 -28.09 5.53
CA ARG A 196 25.69 -27.28 6.57
C ARG A 196 25.44 -25.83 6.14
N LEU A 197 26.34 -25.22 5.36
CA LEU A 197 26.23 -23.83 4.91
C LEU A 197 25.16 -23.64 3.82
N ALA A 198 24.69 -24.74 3.21
CA ALA A 198 23.58 -24.76 2.25
C ALA A 198 22.20 -24.73 2.93
N LYS A 199 22.13 -24.68 4.27
CA LYS A 199 20.88 -24.48 5.00
C LYS A 199 20.16 -23.22 4.51
N ASP A 200 18.89 -23.38 4.17
CA ASP A 200 18.05 -22.30 3.65
C ASP A 200 16.66 -22.37 4.31
N ILE A 201 16.53 -21.64 5.43
CA ILE A 201 15.30 -21.61 6.22
C ILE A 201 14.18 -20.91 5.42
N ALA A 202 14.52 -19.84 4.69
CA ALA A 202 13.55 -19.10 3.89
C ALA A 202 12.97 -19.99 2.77
N LEU A 203 13.82 -20.77 2.10
CA LEU A 203 13.36 -21.68 1.04
C LEU A 203 12.44 -22.75 1.60
N ARG A 204 12.81 -23.38 2.71
CA ARG A 204 11.96 -24.38 3.38
C ARG A 204 10.58 -23.81 3.72
N GLN A 205 10.54 -22.59 4.27
CA GLN A 205 9.29 -21.92 4.63
C GLN A 205 8.46 -21.53 3.40
N PHE A 206 9.11 -21.02 2.36
CA PHE A 206 8.48 -20.68 1.09
C PHE A 206 7.85 -21.92 0.42
N LEU A 207 8.59 -23.03 0.33
CA LEU A 207 8.06 -24.29 -0.23
C LEU A 207 6.88 -24.84 0.59
N SER A 208 6.95 -24.74 1.92
CA SER A 208 5.82 -25.07 2.81
C SER A 208 4.58 -24.20 2.55
N ALA A 209 4.78 -22.88 2.35
CA ALA A 209 3.70 -21.98 1.97
C ALA A 209 3.13 -22.31 0.58
N MET A 210 3.97 -22.68 -0.39
CA MET A 210 3.53 -23.08 -1.73
C MET A 210 2.69 -24.37 -1.73
N LEU A 211 3.05 -25.37 -0.91
CA LEU A 211 2.20 -26.57 -0.69
C LEU A 211 0.85 -26.18 -0.10
N TRP A 212 0.82 -25.22 0.81
CA TRP A 212 -0.44 -24.72 1.37
C TRP A 212 -1.26 -23.94 0.33
N PHE A 213 -0.61 -23.14 -0.52
CA PHE A 213 -1.25 -22.44 -1.64
C PHE A 213 -1.87 -23.41 -2.64
N ARG A 214 -1.24 -24.54 -2.92
CA ARG A 214 -1.81 -25.63 -3.74
C ARG A 214 -3.18 -26.07 -3.20
N ARG A 215 -3.29 -26.37 -1.89
CA ARG A 215 -4.57 -26.73 -1.26
C ARG A 215 -5.57 -25.58 -1.36
N ILE A 216 -5.16 -24.36 -1.00
CA ILE A 216 -6.03 -23.18 -1.02
C ILE A 216 -6.59 -22.92 -2.43
N LEU A 217 -5.77 -23.05 -3.47
CA LEU A 217 -6.19 -22.85 -4.86
C LEU A 217 -7.35 -23.75 -5.23
N VAL A 218 -7.22 -25.05 -4.97
CA VAL A 218 -8.26 -26.03 -5.35
C VAL A 218 -9.56 -25.74 -4.59
N GLN A 219 -9.47 -25.47 -3.28
CA GLN A 219 -10.63 -25.12 -2.45
C GLN A 219 -11.31 -23.81 -2.88
N ASP A 220 -10.53 -22.75 -3.05
CA ASP A 220 -11.04 -21.42 -3.39
C ASP A 220 -11.63 -21.42 -4.82
N LEU A 221 -10.98 -22.09 -5.77
CA LEU A 221 -11.46 -22.18 -7.15
C LEU A 221 -12.68 -23.09 -7.30
N ALA A 222 -12.86 -24.11 -6.46
CA ALA A 222 -14.11 -24.87 -6.42
C ALA A 222 -15.30 -23.97 -6.09
N VAL A 223 -15.16 -23.09 -5.09
CA VAL A 223 -16.20 -22.11 -4.75
C VAL A 223 -16.43 -21.13 -5.91
N ILE A 224 -15.36 -20.56 -6.47
CA ILE A 224 -15.46 -19.62 -7.61
C ILE A 224 -16.10 -20.30 -8.83
N PHE A 225 -15.84 -21.57 -9.09
CA PHE A 225 -16.43 -22.31 -10.22
C PHE A 225 -17.95 -22.40 -10.12
N THR A 226 -18.49 -22.60 -8.91
CA THR A 226 -19.94 -22.64 -8.68
C THR A 226 -20.61 -21.29 -8.93
N GLN A 227 -19.87 -20.19 -8.78
CA GLN A 227 -20.36 -18.82 -8.94
C GLN A 227 -20.16 -18.28 -10.36
N ASN A 228 -19.03 -18.61 -10.98
CA ASN A 228 -18.62 -18.13 -12.30
C ASN A 228 -17.85 -19.21 -13.08
N PRO A 229 -18.55 -20.24 -13.62
CA PRO A 229 -17.91 -21.35 -14.30
C PRO A 229 -17.22 -20.97 -15.63
N HIS A 230 -17.50 -19.76 -16.15
CA HIS A 230 -16.93 -19.26 -17.40
C HIS A 230 -15.64 -18.45 -17.22
N ALA A 231 -15.17 -18.27 -15.97
CA ALA A 231 -13.92 -17.56 -15.73
C ALA A 231 -12.74 -18.22 -16.47
N LEU A 232 -11.82 -17.39 -16.96
CA LEU A 232 -10.72 -17.83 -17.84
C LEU A 232 -9.81 -18.88 -17.20
N ILE A 233 -9.66 -18.87 -15.88
CA ILE A 233 -8.81 -19.82 -15.14
C ILE A 233 -9.24 -21.27 -15.36
N PHE A 234 -10.53 -21.53 -15.57
CA PHE A 234 -11.08 -22.87 -15.79
C PHE A 234 -10.81 -23.44 -17.19
N LYS A 235 -10.13 -22.67 -18.05
CA LYS A 235 -9.62 -23.17 -19.34
C LYS A 235 -8.28 -23.89 -19.20
N TYR A 236 -7.56 -23.66 -18.11
CA TYR A 236 -6.22 -24.20 -17.87
C TYR A 236 -6.27 -25.45 -16.99
N ALA A 237 -5.34 -26.38 -17.23
CA ALA A 237 -5.14 -27.52 -16.35
C ALA A 237 -4.62 -27.04 -14.97
N PRO A 238 -4.94 -27.75 -13.87
CA PRO A 238 -5.83 -28.90 -13.80
C PRO A 238 -7.32 -28.54 -13.68
N PHE A 239 -7.67 -27.24 -13.65
CA PHE A 239 -9.03 -26.76 -13.39
C PHE A 239 -10.02 -26.97 -14.55
N ASN A 240 -9.52 -27.39 -15.71
CA ASN A 240 -10.37 -27.80 -16.84
C ASN A 240 -10.76 -29.29 -16.79
N SER A 241 -10.17 -30.08 -15.88
CA SER A 241 -10.35 -31.54 -15.76
C SER A 241 -11.73 -31.95 -15.23
N PRO A 242 -12.21 -33.17 -15.54
CA PRO A 242 -13.42 -33.72 -14.93
C PRO A 242 -13.30 -33.87 -13.41
N SER A 243 -12.15 -34.32 -12.91
CA SER A 243 -11.90 -34.52 -11.47
C SER A 243 -12.13 -33.23 -10.67
N PHE A 244 -11.60 -32.10 -11.16
CA PHE A 244 -11.86 -30.81 -10.54
C PHE A 244 -13.34 -30.41 -10.61
N ARG A 245 -14.03 -30.67 -11.73
CA ARG A 245 -15.46 -30.32 -11.88
C ARG A 245 -16.35 -31.11 -10.93
N ASP A 246 -16.08 -32.40 -10.75
CA ASP A 246 -16.82 -33.26 -9.81
C ASP A 246 -16.58 -32.81 -8.37
N PHE A 247 -15.33 -32.49 -8.03
CA PHE A 247 -14.99 -31.88 -6.75
C PHE A 247 -15.74 -30.56 -6.53
N ALA A 248 -15.71 -29.64 -7.51
CA ALA A 248 -16.39 -28.36 -7.43
C ALA A 248 -17.91 -28.51 -7.28
N ALA A 249 -18.52 -29.46 -7.99
CA ALA A 249 -19.95 -29.75 -7.89
C ALA A 249 -20.38 -30.22 -6.48
N SER A 250 -19.52 -30.97 -5.79
CA SER A 250 -19.78 -31.42 -4.41
C SER A 250 -19.47 -30.38 -3.33
N SER A 251 -18.68 -29.35 -3.67
CA SER A 251 -18.14 -28.39 -2.69
C SER A 251 -19.20 -27.61 -1.91
N THR A 252 -20.28 -27.17 -2.57
CA THR A 252 -21.34 -26.38 -1.94
C THR A 252 -22.04 -27.16 -0.83
N ALA A 253 -22.36 -28.43 -1.05
CA ALA A 253 -23.02 -29.27 -0.05
C ALA A 253 -22.13 -29.48 1.18
N ALA A 254 -20.84 -29.77 0.96
CA ALA A 254 -19.87 -29.96 2.03
C ALA A 254 -19.64 -28.68 2.86
N ILE A 255 -19.54 -27.51 2.19
CA ILE A 255 -19.42 -26.22 2.88
C ILE A 255 -20.65 -25.95 3.74
N ASN A 256 -21.86 -26.12 3.19
CA ASN A 256 -23.11 -25.88 3.91
C ASN A 256 -23.23 -26.81 5.13
N ALA A 257 -22.86 -28.08 4.99
CA ALA A 257 -22.84 -29.03 6.11
C ALA A 257 -21.86 -28.60 7.22
N ALA A 258 -20.69 -28.09 6.85
CA ALA A 258 -19.70 -27.59 7.80
C ALA A 258 -20.14 -26.30 8.50
N GLU A 259 -20.81 -25.39 7.79
CA GLU A 259 -21.43 -24.20 8.39
C GLU A 259 -22.54 -24.56 9.35
N GLU A 260 -23.42 -25.50 8.99
CA GLU A 260 -24.50 -25.95 9.85
C GLU A 260 -23.97 -26.64 11.11
N THR A 261 -22.95 -27.49 10.97
CA THR A 261 -22.26 -28.10 12.11
C THR A 261 -21.67 -27.03 13.03
N ALA A 262 -21.07 -25.98 12.48
CA ALA A 262 -20.56 -24.85 13.26
C ALA A 262 -21.68 -24.11 14.01
N ARG A 263 -22.81 -23.87 13.33
CA ARG A 263 -23.98 -23.20 13.89
C ARG A 263 -24.57 -23.99 15.05
N LEU A 264 -24.72 -25.30 14.90
CA LEU A 264 -25.22 -26.20 15.95
C LEU A 264 -24.24 -26.29 17.14
N ALA A 265 -22.94 -26.36 16.88
CA ALA A 265 -21.93 -26.34 17.94
C ALA A 265 -22.00 -25.04 18.76
N PHE A 266 -22.22 -23.90 18.09
CA PHE A 266 -22.40 -22.61 18.76
C PHE A 266 -23.70 -22.54 19.58
N GLN A 267 -24.81 -23.08 19.07
CA GLN A 267 -26.09 -23.09 19.79
C GLN A 267 -26.06 -23.97 21.04
N ASN A 268 -25.25 -25.02 21.02
CA ASN A 268 -25.12 -25.96 22.13
C ASN A 268 -23.96 -25.61 23.09
N LEU A 269 -23.46 -24.37 23.05
CA LEU A 269 -22.42 -23.91 23.97
C LEU A 269 -22.91 -23.99 25.42
N PRO A 270 -22.08 -24.50 26.36
CA PRO A 270 -22.37 -24.45 27.78
C PRO A 270 -22.78 -23.05 28.26
N GLN A 271 -23.82 -22.97 29.07
CA GLN A 271 -24.50 -21.71 29.44
C GLN A 271 -23.56 -20.67 30.10
N HIS A 272 -22.52 -21.12 30.80
CA HIS A 272 -21.50 -20.26 31.40
C HIS A 272 -20.57 -19.59 30.35
N LEU A 273 -20.32 -20.24 29.20
CA LEU A 273 -19.56 -19.66 28.08
C LEU A 273 -20.43 -18.69 27.27
N VAL A 274 -21.73 -19.00 27.12
CA VAL A 274 -22.71 -18.12 26.46
C VAL A 274 -22.84 -16.79 27.20
N ALA A 275 -22.92 -16.80 28.53
CA ALA A 275 -23.01 -15.58 29.34
C ALA A 275 -21.75 -14.70 29.21
N SER A 276 -20.56 -15.31 29.21
CA SER A 276 -19.28 -14.61 29.02
C SER A 276 -19.16 -14.01 27.61
N LEU A 277 -19.47 -14.79 26.57
CA LEU A 277 -19.43 -14.34 25.18
C LEU A 277 -20.48 -13.27 24.87
N GLN A 278 -21.70 -13.38 25.40
CA GLN A 278 -22.74 -12.38 25.27
C GLN A 278 -22.36 -11.09 26.00
N GLY A 279 -21.78 -11.18 27.21
CA GLY A 279 -21.23 -10.03 27.93
C GLY A 279 -20.13 -9.31 27.15
N ALA A 280 -19.20 -10.07 26.55
CA ALA A 280 -18.13 -9.52 25.72
C ALA A 280 -18.65 -8.88 24.43
N LEU A 281 -19.64 -9.48 23.76
CA LEU A 281 -20.27 -8.93 22.55
C LEU A 281 -21.11 -7.67 22.86
N ALA A 282 -21.84 -7.65 23.98
CA ALA A 282 -22.61 -6.49 24.42
C ALA A 282 -21.70 -5.31 24.80
N THR A 283 -20.61 -5.59 25.53
CA THR A 283 -19.61 -4.58 25.91
C THR A 283 -18.92 -4.00 24.68
N GLN A 284 -18.60 -4.83 23.69
CA GLN A 284 -18.00 -4.38 22.43
C GLN A 284 -18.98 -3.56 21.57
N LYS A 285 -20.25 -3.98 21.44
CA LYS A 285 -21.27 -3.15 20.78
C LYS A 285 -21.34 -1.77 21.44
N ARG A 286 -21.32 -1.73 22.77
CA ARG A 286 -21.32 -0.47 23.53
C ARG A 286 -20.07 0.39 23.25
N GLN A 287 -18.89 -0.21 23.18
CA GLN A 287 -17.66 0.49 22.82
C GLN A 287 -17.67 1.02 21.39
N ASN A 288 -18.18 0.25 20.43
CA ASN A 288 -18.34 0.69 19.04
C ASN A 288 -19.32 1.86 18.94
N TYR A 289 -20.47 1.78 19.62
CA TYR A 289 -21.41 2.90 19.73
C TYR A 289 -20.76 4.12 20.38
N HIS A 290 -19.97 3.94 21.44
CA HIS A 290 -19.24 5.04 22.07
C HIS A 290 -18.19 5.67 21.14
N HIS A 291 -17.48 4.87 20.36
CA HIS A 291 -16.49 5.35 19.40
C HIS A 291 -17.15 6.12 18.25
N GLU A 292 -18.23 5.58 17.70
CA GLU A 292 -19.01 6.21 16.63
C GLU A 292 -19.67 7.50 17.14
N MET A 293 -20.20 7.49 18.36
CA MET A 293 -20.75 8.70 19.00
C MET A 293 -19.70 9.74 19.35
N ALA A 294 -18.49 9.34 19.73
CA ALA A 294 -17.37 10.25 19.92
C ALA A 294 -16.93 10.88 18.58
N SER A 295 -16.93 10.10 17.50
CA SER A 295 -16.68 10.60 16.14
C SER A 295 -17.74 11.62 15.73
N MET A 296 -19.02 11.28 15.85
CA MET A 296 -20.13 12.20 15.57
C MET A 296 -20.08 13.46 16.44
N ARG A 297 -19.70 13.35 17.72
CA ARG A 297 -19.55 14.49 18.62
C ARG A 297 -18.40 15.41 18.20
N ASN A 298 -17.30 14.83 17.72
CA ASN A 298 -16.19 15.60 17.16
C ASN A 298 -16.58 16.29 15.85
N GLU A 299 -17.34 15.63 14.98
CA GLU A 299 -17.88 16.23 13.75
C GLU A 299 -18.85 17.38 14.06
N LEU A 300 -19.75 17.19 15.03
CA LEU A 300 -20.66 18.24 15.49
C LEU A 300 -19.89 19.41 16.12
N GLY A 301 -18.80 19.13 16.85
CA GLY A 301 -17.89 20.13 17.40
C GLY A 301 -17.19 20.94 16.31
N GLN A 302 -16.72 20.28 15.24
CA GLN A 302 -16.14 20.96 14.09
C GLN A 302 -17.17 21.82 13.35
N MET A 303 -18.39 21.30 13.17
CA MET A 303 -19.49 22.03 12.54
C MET A 303 -19.95 23.23 13.38
N LYS A 304 -19.97 23.10 14.71
CA LYS A 304 -20.24 24.20 15.64
C LYS A 304 -19.15 25.28 15.58
N THR A 305 -17.89 24.87 15.54
CA THR A 305 -16.76 25.81 15.41
C THR A 305 -16.80 26.55 14.07
N LEU A 306 -17.20 25.87 12.99
CA LEU A 306 -17.42 26.48 11.69
C LEU A 306 -18.59 27.50 11.73
N LEU A 307 -19.68 27.16 12.42
CA LEU A 307 -20.85 28.04 12.57
C LEU A 307 -20.51 29.29 13.42
N GLU A 308 -19.72 29.14 14.48
CA GLU A 308 -19.24 30.24 15.33
C GLU A 308 -18.25 31.15 14.58
N LEU A 309 -17.40 30.58 13.72
CA LEU A 309 -16.50 31.34 12.86
C LEU A 309 -17.26 32.14 11.79
N VAL A 310 -18.35 31.58 11.25
CA VAL A 310 -19.24 32.26 10.29
C VAL A 310 -20.09 33.33 10.98
N ALA A 311 -20.60 33.06 12.19
CA ALA A 311 -21.41 34.00 12.98
C ALA A 311 -20.59 35.14 13.59
N GLY A 312 -19.29 34.94 13.84
CA GLY A 312 -18.37 35.92 14.43
C GLY A 312 -17.95 37.08 13.52
N THR A 313 -18.34 37.09 12.24
CA THR A 313 -17.92 38.12 11.26
C THR A 313 -18.75 39.41 11.30
N LYS A 314 -19.70 39.56 12.21
CA LYS A 314 -20.44 40.83 12.40
C LYS A 314 -20.56 41.22 13.87
N ARG A 315 -19.51 41.80 14.44
CA ARG A 315 -19.63 42.93 15.40
C ARG A 315 -18.27 43.55 15.69
N VAL A 316 -18.05 44.73 15.14
CA VAL A 316 -16.99 45.66 15.52
C VAL A 316 -17.64 46.99 15.92
N LYS A 317 -17.19 47.51 17.08
CA LYS A 317 -17.12 48.91 17.57
C LYS A 317 -18.11 49.45 18.62
N ARG A 318 -17.47 50.09 19.62
CA ARG A 318 -17.86 51.14 20.62
C ARG A 318 -18.38 50.62 21.97
N ALA A 319 -18.01 51.15 23.14
CA ALA A 319 -17.08 52.20 23.57
C ALA A 319 -16.89 52.12 25.11
N HIS A 320 -15.76 52.65 25.61
CA HIS A 320 -15.51 53.37 26.88
C HIS A 320 -16.25 53.01 28.20
N GLY A 321 -15.45 52.86 29.27
CA GLY A 321 -15.80 53.40 30.60
C GLY A 321 -15.72 52.43 31.80
N ASN A 322 -14.57 52.46 32.47
CA ASN A 322 -14.31 52.46 33.93
C ASN A 322 -15.12 51.61 34.95
N LEU A 323 -14.37 51.24 36.01
CA LEU A 323 -14.76 50.78 37.36
C LEU A 323 -15.14 49.30 37.48
N THR A 324 -14.73 48.48 38.46
CA THR A 324 -13.68 48.39 39.51
C THR A 324 -13.98 47.05 40.21
N GLU A 325 -13.05 46.54 41.01
CA GLU A 325 -13.17 45.39 41.94
C GLU A 325 -13.10 43.99 41.29
N GLY A 326 -12.22 43.09 41.69
CA GLY A 326 -11.20 43.09 42.72
C GLY A 326 -10.58 41.69 42.77
N LEU A 327 -9.26 41.64 43.03
CA LEU A 327 -8.53 40.64 43.83
C LEU A 327 -8.68 39.15 43.45
N SER A 328 -7.64 38.33 43.35
CA SER A 328 -6.21 38.44 43.68
C SER A 328 -5.60 37.07 43.38
N ASP A 329 -4.31 37.06 43.03
CA ASP A 329 -3.30 36.03 43.32
C ASP A 329 -3.58 34.54 43.04
N GLY A 330 -2.69 33.77 42.43
CA GLY A 330 -1.27 34.01 42.21
C GLY A 330 -0.72 33.00 41.22
N PHE A 331 0.27 33.47 40.49
CA PHE A 331 1.12 32.71 39.60
C PHE A 331 2.08 31.80 40.39
N SER A 332 2.62 30.86 39.61
CA SER A 332 3.91 30.18 39.76
C SER A 332 3.86 28.76 40.31
N GLU A 333 4.64 27.78 39.85
CA GLU A 333 5.43 27.49 38.64
C GLU A 333 6.29 26.28 39.06
N LEU A 334 6.35 25.26 38.20
CA LEU A 334 7.37 24.21 38.07
C LEU A 334 7.92 23.47 39.31
N ALA A 335 7.77 22.15 39.31
CA ALA A 335 8.92 21.25 39.47
C ALA A 335 8.64 19.86 38.88
N VAL A 336 9.60 19.41 38.07
CA VAL A 336 9.78 18.03 37.65
C VAL A 336 10.32 17.24 38.83
N THR A 337 9.68 16.13 39.19
CA THR A 337 10.34 15.01 39.88
C THR A 337 9.85 13.69 39.31
N THR A 338 10.82 12.87 38.90
CA THR A 338 10.71 11.44 38.68
C THR A 338 10.38 10.73 39.98
N ASP A 339 9.42 9.81 40.00
CA ASP A 339 9.65 8.54 40.70
C ASP A 339 8.73 7.40 40.28
N ASN A 340 9.33 6.21 40.31
CA ASN A 340 8.73 4.90 40.11
C ASN A 340 7.69 4.61 41.20
N SER A 341 6.50 4.12 40.84
CA SER A 341 5.70 3.17 41.63
C SER A 341 4.51 2.66 40.83
N ALA A 342 4.39 1.34 40.69
CA ALA A 342 3.22 0.66 40.14
C ALA A 342 2.01 0.83 41.08
N PRO A 343 0.78 1.05 40.58
CA PRO A 343 -0.40 0.96 41.40
C PRO A 343 -1.19 -0.34 41.18
N THR A 344 -1.48 -0.92 42.33
CA THR A 344 -2.29 -2.08 42.68
C THR A 344 -3.73 -1.97 42.16
N TYR A 345 -4.28 -3.10 41.71
CA TYR A 345 -5.70 -3.25 41.36
C TYR A 345 -6.61 -2.98 42.56
N SER A 346 -7.59 -2.10 42.39
CA SER A 346 -8.77 -1.99 43.27
C SER A 346 -10.02 -2.32 42.46
N THR A 347 -10.75 -3.33 42.89
CA THR A 347 -12.04 -3.77 42.35
C THR A 347 -13.16 -2.78 42.72
N PRO A 348 -14.07 -2.41 41.80
CA PRO A 348 -15.30 -1.69 42.14
C PRO A 348 -16.44 -2.67 42.51
N PRO A 349 -17.45 -2.21 43.29
CA PRO A 349 -18.55 -3.03 43.80
C PRO A 349 -19.60 -3.37 42.72
N PRO A 350 -20.46 -4.39 42.94
CA PRO A 350 -21.45 -4.83 41.96
C PRO A 350 -22.60 -3.82 41.83
N PHE A 351 -23.01 -3.57 40.58
CA PHE A 351 -24.14 -2.70 40.27
C PHE A 351 -25.44 -3.51 40.09
N ASP A 352 -26.49 -2.95 40.67
CA ASP A 352 -27.86 -3.43 40.79
C ASP A 352 -28.60 -3.40 39.44
N THR A 353 -29.32 -4.49 39.13
CA THR A 353 -30.12 -4.66 37.93
C THR A 353 -31.58 -4.31 38.23
N SER A 354 -31.90 -3.04 38.22
CA SER A 354 -33.28 -2.56 38.27
C SER A 354 -33.41 -1.29 37.44
N ASP A 355 -33.48 -1.47 36.12
CA ASP A 355 -34.30 -0.66 35.20
C ASP A 355 -33.90 -0.95 33.75
N MET A 356 -34.62 -1.90 33.14
CA MET A 356 -34.70 -2.05 31.69
C MET A 356 -36.19 -1.97 31.32
N PRO A 357 -36.61 -1.01 30.48
CA PRO A 357 -37.87 -1.12 29.78
C PRO A 357 -37.73 -2.17 28.67
N LEU A 358 -38.58 -3.20 28.75
CA LEU A 358 -38.94 -4.08 27.65
C LEU A 358 -39.74 -3.29 26.60
N ASP A 359 -39.66 -3.76 25.36
CA ASP A 359 -40.39 -3.33 24.15
C ASP A 359 -39.86 -2.13 23.37
N MET A 360 -39.10 -2.45 22.31
CA MET A 360 -39.39 -1.97 20.95
C MET A 360 -38.55 -2.77 19.93
N PHE A 361 -39.04 -3.94 19.52
CA PHE A 361 -38.60 -4.64 18.31
C PHE A 361 -39.61 -4.39 17.18
N PRO A 362 -39.16 -4.03 15.97
CA PRO A 362 -39.81 -4.43 14.73
C PRO A 362 -39.02 -5.57 14.02
N PRO A 363 -39.68 -6.43 13.23
CA PRO A 363 -39.13 -7.68 12.71
C PRO A 363 -38.23 -7.54 11.46
N ASP A 364 -37.37 -8.55 11.29
CA ASP A 364 -36.42 -8.83 10.20
C ASP A 364 -37.02 -8.88 8.77
N GLN A 365 -37.25 -7.73 8.11
CA GLN A 365 -37.58 -7.72 6.66
C GLN A 365 -36.85 -6.66 5.82
N ALA A 366 -35.79 -6.02 6.32
CA ALA A 366 -35.15 -4.92 5.59
C ALA A 366 -33.82 -5.25 4.90
N LEU A 367 -33.28 -6.47 4.99
CA LEU A 367 -31.96 -6.80 4.41
C LEU A 367 -32.04 -7.43 3.00
N ASP A 368 -33.16 -8.04 2.62
CA ASP A 368 -33.30 -8.67 1.29
C ASP A 368 -33.72 -7.69 0.18
N ALA A 369 -34.24 -6.51 0.52
CA ALA A 369 -34.73 -5.54 -0.46
C ALA A 369 -33.64 -4.68 -1.11
N PHE A 370 -32.44 -4.61 -0.53
CA PHE A 370 -31.37 -3.72 -1.03
C PHE A 370 -30.52 -4.37 -2.15
N ILE A 371 -30.57 -5.70 -2.30
CA ILE A 371 -29.81 -6.45 -3.33
C ILE A 371 -30.62 -6.63 -4.62
N ALA A 372 -31.95 -6.55 -4.57
CA ALA A 372 -32.81 -6.76 -5.74
C ALA A 372 -32.99 -5.51 -6.65
N ALA A 373 -32.55 -4.31 -6.23
CA ALA A 373 -32.89 -3.06 -6.91
C ALA A 373 -31.83 -2.53 -7.92
N SER A 374 -30.67 -3.18 -8.08
CA SER A 374 -29.57 -2.64 -8.92
C SER A 374 -29.35 -3.37 -10.25
N PHE A 375 -30.23 -4.27 -10.67
CA PHE A 375 -30.13 -4.92 -11.99
C PHE A 375 -31.44 -4.85 -12.77
N THR A 376 -31.82 -3.65 -13.20
CA THR A 376 -32.63 -3.50 -14.41
C THR A 376 -32.17 -2.26 -15.18
N HIS A 377 -31.42 -2.47 -16.26
CA HIS A 377 -31.34 -1.47 -17.33
C HIS A 377 -31.96 -2.03 -18.61
N PRO A 378 -32.67 -1.20 -19.39
CA PRO A 378 -33.47 -1.66 -20.51
C PRO A 378 -32.59 -1.93 -21.74
N ASN A 379 -32.94 -3.03 -22.40
CA ASN A 379 -32.42 -3.44 -23.70
C ASN A 379 -32.84 -2.40 -24.76
N VAL A 380 -31.88 -1.74 -25.41
CA VAL A 380 -32.10 -0.96 -26.65
C VAL A 380 -31.30 -1.63 -27.76
N PRO A 381 -31.97 -2.17 -28.82
CA PRO A 381 -31.28 -2.81 -29.92
C PRO A 381 -30.92 -1.77 -30.99
N MET A 382 -29.68 -1.83 -31.50
CA MET A 382 -29.27 -1.09 -32.70
C MET A 382 -28.42 -1.99 -33.61
N PRO A 383 -28.47 -1.75 -34.93
CA PRO A 383 -28.61 -2.83 -35.89
C PRO A 383 -27.30 -3.22 -36.59
N ALA A 384 -27.32 -4.43 -37.11
CA ALA A 384 -26.33 -4.98 -38.02
C ALA A 384 -26.34 -4.26 -39.36
N THR A 385 -25.15 -3.94 -39.88
CA THR A 385 -24.94 -3.64 -41.30
C THR A 385 -23.73 -4.41 -41.81
N SER A 386 -24.00 -5.22 -42.84
CA SER A 386 -23.07 -6.04 -43.62
C SER A 386 -22.21 -5.18 -44.57
N PRO A 387 -21.17 -5.76 -45.21
CA PRO A 387 -20.15 -5.02 -45.96
C PRO A 387 -20.50 -4.90 -47.45
N PRO A 388 -19.75 -4.05 -48.22
CA PRO A 388 -19.63 -4.29 -49.64
C PRO A 388 -18.18 -4.52 -50.09
N THR A 389 -18.10 -5.39 -51.08
CA THR A 389 -16.95 -5.93 -51.79
C THR A 389 -16.48 -5.00 -52.91
N SER A 390 -15.15 -4.98 -53.14
CA SER A 390 -14.42 -4.77 -54.41
C SER A 390 -14.67 -3.52 -55.27
N THR A 391 -13.60 -2.72 -55.48
CA THR A 391 -12.97 -2.55 -56.82
C THR A 391 -11.71 -1.67 -56.74
N GLN A 392 -10.58 -2.15 -57.25
CA GLN A 392 -9.46 -1.31 -57.74
C GLN A 392 -9.86 -0.70 -59.10
N PRO A 393 -9.32 0.47 -59.50
CA PRO A 393 -8.07 0.45 -60.28
C PRO A 393 -7.15 1.69 -60.16
N ALA A 394 -5.97 1.49 -60.74
CA ALA A 394 -5.12 2.43 -61.47
C ALA A 394 -4.04 3.24 -60.72
N VAL A 395 -2.82 2.85 -61.07
CA VAL A 395 -1.51 3.47 -60.85
C VAL A 395 -1.43 4.83 -61.53
N LEU A 396 -1.00 5.85 -60.79
CA LEU A 396 -0.39 7.05 -61.36
C LEU A 396 0.87 7.40 -60.56
N HIS A 397 1.99 7.36 -61.26
CA HIS A 397 3.31 7.78 -60.80
C HIS A 397 3.35 9.30 -60.61
N THR A 398 3.84 9.76 -59.46
CA THR A 398 4.34 11.13 -59.27
C THR A 398 5.65 11.14 -58.49
N PRO A 399 6.53 12.11 -58.77
CA PRO A 399 7.97 12.00 -58.56
C PRO A 399 8.39 12.27 -57.11
N VAL A 400 9.45 11.56 -56.70
CA VAL A 400 10.17 11.73 -55.45
C VAL A 400 10.86 13.10 -55.44
N PHE A 401 10.43 13.99 -54.55
CA PHE A 401 11.21 15.15 -54.14
C PHE A 401 12.12 14.74 -52.95
N PRO A 402 13.42 15.09 -52.97
CA PRO A 402 14.34 14.75 -51.89
C PRO A 402 14.03 15.58 -50.63
N LEU A 403 13.75 14.89 -49.53
CA LEU A 403 13.57 15.49 -48.21
C LEU A 403 14.94 16.01 -47.72
N PRO A 404 15.03 17.24 -47.18
CA PRO A 404 16.25 17.73 -46.56
C PRO A 404 16.56 16.96 -45.27
N SER A 405 17.82 16.55 -45.19
CA SER A 405 18.60 16.04 -44.05
C SER A 405 17.89 16.13 -42.70
N SER A 406 17.43 14.97 -42.22
CA SER A 406 17.01 14.78 -40.83
C SER A 406 18.16 15.14 -39.88
N THR A 407 17.92 16.15 -39.05
CA THR A 407 18.61 16.37 -37.77
C THR A 407 18.71 15.03 -37.04
N PRO A 408 19.89 14.60 -36.56
CA PRO A 408 20.00 13.34 -35.84
C PRO A 408 19.16 13.41 -34.56
N GLU A 409 18.21 12.50 -34.43
CA GLU A 409 17.55 12.21 -33.15
C GLU A 409 18.62 11.92 -32.09
N PRO A 410 18.47 12.41 -30.84
CA PRO A 410 19.42 12.12 -29.78
C PRO A 410 19.38 10.62 -29.50
N SER A 411 20.45 9.94 -29.90
CA SER A 411 20.68 8.54 -29.59
C SER A 411 20.62 8.34 -28.08
N THR A 412 19.78 7.39 -27.64
CA THR A 412 19.80 6.83 -26.29
C THR A 412 21.03 5.96 -26.11
N TYR A 413 22.22 6.58 -26.18
CA TYR A 413 23.48 5.93 -25.86
C TYR A 413 23.59 5.84 -24.34
N THR A 414 23.46 4.63 -23.79
CA THR A 414 23.79 4.32 -22.39
C THR A 414 25.29 4.02 -22.31
N PRO A 415 26.10 4.88 -21.69
CA PRO A 415 27.55 4.66 -21.60
C PRO A 415 27.83 3.40 -20.78
N ARG A 416 28.76 2.56 -21.25
CA ARG A 416 28.98 1.18 -20.79
C ARG A 416 30.16 1.07 -19.82
N SER A 417 31.11 2.02 -19.85
CA SER A 417 32.23 2.07 -18.91
C SER A 417 32.13 3.20 -17.87
N PRO A 418 32.80 3.09 -16.72
CA PRO A 418 32.92 4.19 -15.75
C PRO A 418 33.48 5.48 -16.34
N GLU A 419 34.49 5.37 -17.21
CA GLU A 419 35.17 6.50 -17.84
C GLU A 419 34.25 7.22 -18.83
N GLU A 420 33.50 6.47 -19.66
CA GLU A 420 32.53 7.04 -20.61
C GLU A 420 31.40 7.79 -19.87
N ARG A 421 30.89 7.21 -18.76
CA ARG A 421 29.89 7.90 -17.92
C ARG A 421 30.44 9.16 -17.27
N GLN A 422 31.70 9.12 -16.83
CA GLN A 422 32.34 10.30 -16.25
C GLN A 422 32.48 11.42 -17.28
N GLN A 423 32.92 11.08 -18.50
CA GLN A 423 33.03 12.03 -19.61
C GLN A 423 31.67 12.61 -20.00
N PHE A 424 30.61 11.80 -20.02
CA PHE A 424 29.25 12.27 -20.25
C PHE A 424 28.84 13.35 -19.24
N TYR A 425 29.10 13.15 -17.94
CA TYR A 425 28.80 14.16 -16.92
C TYR A 425 29.70 15.40 -17.00
N PHE A 426 30.97 15.25 -17.36
CA PHE A 426 31.87 16.37 -17.60
C PHE A 426 31.42 17.23 -18.79
N GLN A 427 30.96 16.60 -19.87
CA GLN A 427 30.41 17.32 -21.02
C GLN A 427 29.11 18.04 -20.66
N ARG A 428 28.23 17.39 -19.87
CA ARG A 428 26.92 17.95 -19.52
C ARG A 428 26.98 19.10 -18.52
N TYR A 429 27.80 18.98 -17.48
CA TYR A 429 27.80 19.92 -16.34
C TYR A 429 29.10 20.73 -16.19
N GLY A 430 30.14 20.38 -16.93
CA GLY A 430 31.50 20.86 -16.69
C GLY A 430 32.22 20.05 -15.61
N ALA A 431 33.53 19.87 -15.79
CA ALA A 431 34.35 19.04 -14.90
C ALA A 431 34.34 19.56 -13.45
N ASP A 432 34.44 20.86 -13.25
CA ASP A 432 34.54 21.45 -11.91
C ASP A 432 33.24 21.36 -11.12
N ARG A 433 32.11 21.64 -11.77
CA ARG A 433 30.78 21.52 -11.16
C ARG A 433 30.47 20.07 -10.81
N PHE A 434 30.81 19.10 -11.66
CA PHE A 434 30.62 17.69 -11.34
C PHE A 434 31.54 17.21 -10.20
N ARG A 435 32.82 17.61 -10.21
CA ARG A 435 33.80 17.24 -9.16
C ARG A 435 33.43 17.80 -7.79
N LYS A 436 32.78 18.97 -7.70
CA LYS A 436 32.28 19.53 -6.43
C LYS A 436 31.38 18.58 -5.66
N HIS A 437 30.69 17.67 -6.34
CA HIS A 437 29.84 16.67 -5.71
C HIS A 437 30.60 15.46 -5.15
N SER A 438 31.93 15.41 -5.23
CA SER A 438 32.74 14.24 -4.83
C SER A 438 32.08 12.90 -5.25
N PRO A 439 31.80 12.71 -6.56
CA PRO A 439 30.98 11.62 -7.03
C PRO A 439 31.65 10.27 -6.78
N GLU A 440 30.84 9.24 -6.52
CA GLU A 440 31.31 7.89 -6.22
C GLU A 440 30.66 6.90 -7.18
N TRP A 441 31.43 5.89 -7.60
CA TRP A 441 30.93 4.83 -8.45
C TRP A 441 30.11 3.82 -7.63
N VAL A 442 28.80 3.77 -7.86
CA VAL A 442 27.86 2.91 -7.13
C VAL A 442 26.84 2.34 -8.13
N ASP A 443 26.59 1.03 -8.08
CA ASP A 443 25.62 0.33 -8.94
C ASP A 443 25.72 0.66 -10.44
N GLY A 444 26.95 0.74 -10.93
CA GLY A 444 27.23 1.04 -12.34
C GLY A 444 27.03 2.51 -12.73
N ASN A 445 26.94 3.46 -11.79
CA ASN A 445 26.80 4.89 -12.10
C ASN A 445 27.60 5.79 -11.15
N TRP A 446 28.04 6.96 -11.62
CA TRP A 446 28.64 7.98 -10.76
C TRP A 446 27.54 8.73 -10.02
N LEU A 447 27.39 8.48 -8.72
CA LEU A 447 26.41 9.13 -7.87
C LEU A 447 27.02 10.37 -7.20
N PRO A 448 26.43 11.57 -7.37
CA PRO A 448 26.89 12.76 -6.67
C PRO A 448 26.64 12.66 -5.17
N ARG A 449 27.50 13.29 -4.37
CA ARG A 449 27.20 13.67 -2.98
C ARG A 449 26.69 15.09 -2.97
N TYR A 450 25.69 15.34 -2.15
CA TYR A 450 25.02 16.64 -2.08
C TYR A 450 24.64 16.95 -0.65
N LYS A 451 24.73 18.23 -0.29
CA LYS A 451 24.30 18.76 0.99
C LYS A 451 23.46 20.00 0.71
N TYR A 452 22.24 20.02 1.23
CA TYR A 452 21.36 21.17 1.09
C TYR A 452 21.98 22.41 1.75
N SER A 453 21.78 23.57 1.13
CA SER A 453 22.20 24.85 1.71
C SER A 453 21.44 25.17 3.01
N SER A 454 21.96 26.09 3.81
CA SER A 454 21.25 26.65 4.97
C SER A 454 20.32 27.80 4.57
N ALA A 455 19.53 27.61 3.51
CA ALA A 455 18.59 28.58 2.97
C ALA A 455 17.66 29.18 4.06
N ASP A 456 17.60 30.51 4.14
CA ASP A 456 16.81 31.25 5.14
C ASP A 456 15.55 31.87 4.51
N GLY A 457 15.63 32.27 3.24
CA GLY A 457 14.53 32.81 2.46
C GLY A 457 13.66 31.72 1.81
N ILE A 458 12.35 31.96 1.71
CA ILE A 458 11.41 31.03 1.07
C ILE A 458 11.82 30.76 -0.39
N TRP A 459 12.25 31.80 -1.10
CA TRP A 459 12.64 31.71 -2.51
C TRP A 459 13.96 30.98 -2.74
N ASP A 460 14.84 30.93 -1.74
CA ASP A 460 16.12 30.20 -1.82
C ASP A 460 15.89 28.70 -2.11
N TYR A 461 14.76 28.15 -1.66
CA TYR A 461 14.37 26.77 -1.99
C TYR A 461 14.08 26.57 -3.48
N TRP A 462 13.54 27.60 -4.15
CA TRP A 462 13.33 27.59 -5.59
C TRP A 462 14.62 27.76 -6.37
N VAL A 463 15.48 28.70 -5.94
CA VAL A 463 16.81 28.91 -6.53
C VAL A 463 17.62 27.62 -6.46
N GLU A 464 17.67 26.96 -5.30
CA GLU A 464 18.38 25.68 -5.17
C GLU A 464 17.75 24.55 -6.00
N TRP A 465 16.43 24.59 -6.21
CA TRP A 465 15.74 23.64 -7.08
C TRP A 465 16.06 23.82 -8.56
N LYS A 466 15.94 25.04 -9.08
CA LYS A 466 16.06 25.35 -10.52
C LYS A 466 17.47 25.69 -10.98
N GLU A 467 18.17 26.52 -10.22
CA GLU A 467 19.45 27.12 -10.63
C GLU A 467 20.64 26.40 -9.99
N GLY A 468 20.43 25.84 -8.79
CA GLY A 468 21.50 25.35 -7.92
C GLY A 468 22.10 26.49 -7.08
N VAL A 469 22.86 26.11 -6.05
CA VAL A 469 23.51 27.06 -5.12
C VAL A 469 25.01 26.73 -5.05
N ASP A 470 25.86 27.72 -4.79
CA ASP A 470 27.32 27.58 -4.63
C ASP A 470 28.04 26.85 -5.79
N GLY A 471 27.46 26.92 -6.99
CA GLY A 471 27.94 26.25 -8.19
C GLY A 471 27.81 24.72 -8.15
N PHE A 472 26.94 24.18 -7.30
CA PHE A 472 26.46 22.79 -7.37
C PHE A 472 25.41 22.64 -8.48
N ILE A 473 25.24 21.41 -8.98
CA ILE A 473 24.15 21.02 -9.88
C ILE A 473 22.80 21.26 -9.18
N SER A 474 21.81 21.76 -9.90
CA SER A 474 20.48 22.04 -9.36
C SER A 474 19.79 20.77 -8.87
N VAL A 475 18.91 20.89 -7.87
CA VAL A 475 18.19 19.72 -7.32
C VAL A 475 17.23 19.11 -8.35
N GLU A 476 16.71 19.91 -9.27
CA GLU A 476 15.91 19.44 -10.41
C GLU A 476 16.74 18.54 -11.33
N GLU A 477 17.93 18.96 -11.74
CA GLU A 477 18.80 18.17 -12.61
C GLU A 477 19.31 16.92 -11.89
N LEU A 478 19.65 17.03 -10.60
CA LEU A 478 20.02 15.87 -9.78
C LEU A 478 18.88 14.83 -9.75
N THR A 479 17.64 15.30 -9.60
CA THR A 479 16.46 14.43 -9.57
C THR A 479 16.11 13.89 -10.96
N THR A 480 16.34 14.66 -12.02
CA THR A 480 16.08 14.24 -13.40
C THR A 480 17.05 13.15 -13.85
N VAL A 481 18.34 13.29 -13.52
CA VAL A 481 19.39 12.38 -14.01
C VAL A 481 19.59 11.16 -13.11
N TRP A 482 19.50 11.32 -11.80
CA TRP A 482 19.74 10.22 -10.84
C TRP A 482 18.48 9.77 -10.09
N GLY A 483 17.32 10.37 -10.36
CA GLY A 483 16.07 10.02 -9.67
C GLY A 483 16.18 10.24 -8.16
N ALA A 484 15.77 9.25 -7.39
CA ALA A 484 15.94 9.27 -5.93
C ALA A 484 17.31 8.80 -5.45
N LYS A 485 18.13 8.20 -6.33
CA LYS A 485 19.37 7.51 -5.95
C LYS A 485 20.46 8.47 -5.46
N TRP A 486 20.53 9.69 -5.98
CA TRP A 486 21.52 10.69 -5.52
C TRP A 486 21.41 11.04 -4.03
N ARG A 487 20.23 10.81 -3.42
CA ARG A 487 20.02 11.00 -1.97
C ARG A 487 20.58 9.87 -1.11
N ARG A 488 21.05 8.78 -1.71
CA ARG A 488 21.82 7.68 -1.06
C ARG A 488 21.17 7.10 0.20
N ASN A 489 19.84 7.07 0.23
CA ASN A 489 19.06 6.66 1.40
C ASN A 489 19.33 7.48 2.70
N ILE A 490 19.99 8.64 2.63
CA ILE A 490 20.36 9.43 3.82
C ILE A 490 19.10 10.15 4.35
N ALA A 491 18.71 9.83 5.60
CA ALA A 491 17.49 10.36 6.22
C ALA A 491 17.43 11.90 6.24
N GLY A 492 18.55 12.56 6.56
CA GLY A 492 18.66 14.03 6.55
C GLY A 492 18.33 14.64 5.18
N LEU A 493 18.88 14.08 4.10
CA LEU A 493 18.61 14.55 2.73
C LEU A 493 17.17 14.28 2.30
N LYS A 494 16.58 13.14 2.67
CA LYS A 494 15.17 12.83 2.36
C LYS A 494 14.21 13.79 3.07
N ASN A 495 14.46 14.06 4.34
CA ASN A 495 13.64 14.95 5.16
C ASN A 495 13.70 16.38 4.60
N GLU A 496 14.89 16.85 4.26
CA GLU A 496 15.09 18.19 3.73
C GLU A 496 14.51 18.35 2.32
N ASN A 497 14.68 17.34 1.46
CA ASN A 497 14.00 17.29 0.15
C ASN A 497 12.48 17.38 0.32
N THR A 498 11.90 16.59 1.23
CA THR A 498 10.45 16.58 1.47
C THR A 498 9.92 17.94 1.92
N ARG A 499 10.70 18.67 2.73
CA ARG A 499 10.36 20.02 3.16
C ARG A 499 10.38 21.00 1.99
N ARG A 500 11.51 21.07 1.28
CA ARG A 500 11.74 22.00 0.17
C ARG A 500 10.77 21.79 -0.98
N MET A 501 10.45 20.52 -1.30
CA MET A 501 9.49 20.18 -2.34
C MET A 501 8.09 20.72 -2.11
N ARG A 502 7.69 21.06 -0.88
CA ARG A 502 6.38 21.68 -0.64
C ARG A 502 6.30 23.09 -1.18
N VAL A 503 7.36 23.87 -0.98
CA VAL A 503 7.48 25.22 -1.52
C VAL A 503 7.64 25.15 -3.03
N VAL A 504 8.51 24.27 -3.54
CA VAL A 504 8.73 24.08 -4.98
C VAL A 504 7.43 23.66 -5.69
N ASN A 505 6.70 22.68 -5.15
CA ASN A 505 5.44 22.22 -5.78
C ASN A 505 4.37 23.32 -5.77
N LEU A 506 4.28 24.13 -4.70
CA LEU A 506 3.40 25.30 -4.68
C LEU A 506 3.77 26.29 -5.79
N ILE A 507 5.06 26.58 -5.96
CA ILE A 507 5.54 27.50 -7.01
C ILE A 507 5.21 26.95 -8.40
N LEU A 508 5.48 25.67 -8.65
CA LEU A 508 5.16 25.00 -9.92
C LEU A 508 3.66 25.03 -10.22
N GLU A 509 2.82 24.82 -9.21
CA GLU A 509 1.36 24.85 -9.35
C GLU A 509 0.83 26.25 -9.61
N LEU A 510 1.31 27.27 -8.88
CA LEU A 510 0.95 28.65 -9.15
C LEU A 510 1.39 29.08 -10.55
N SER A 511 2.59 28.67 -10.99
CA SER A 511 3.11 28.95 -12.34
C SER A 511 2.32 28.28 -13.47
N ARG A 512 1.45 27.32 -13.17
CA ARG A 512 0.55 26.70 -14.16
C ARG A 512 -0.77 27.45 -14.31
N LYS A 513 -1.09 28.40 -13.42
CA LYS A 513 -2.32 29.20 -13.53
C LYS A 513 -2.21 30.17 -14.71
N PRO A 514 -3.32 30.48 -15.41
CA PRO A 514 -3.32 31.49 -16.47
C PRO A 514 -2.82 32.84 -15.93
N ARG A 515 -1.90 33.48 -16.66
CA ARG A 515 -1.27 34.78 -16.30
C ARG A 515 -0.33 34.74 -15.08
N TRP A 516 0.05 33.56 -14.61
CA TRP A 516 1.08 33.40 -13.60
C TRP A 516 2.38 32.90 -14.23
N ASP A 517 3.43 33.71 -14.14
CA ASP A 517 4.80 33.29 -14.43
C ASP A 517 5.63 33.19 -13.13
N VAL A 518 6.83 32.63 -13.24
CA VAL A 518 7.71 32.41 -12.08
C VAL A 518 8.04 33.73 -11.37
N SER A 519 8.18 34.83 -12.11
CA SER A 519 8.46 36.16 -11.56
C SER A 519 7.29 36.72 -10.74
N LEU A 520 6.06 36.51 -11.21
CA LEU A 520 4.85 36.89 -10.50
C LEU A 520 4.66 36.04 -9.23
N VAL A 521 4.95 34.74 -9.31
CA VAL A 521 4.96 33.87 -8.12
C VAL A 521 5.99 34.33 -7.10
N GLN A 522 7.19 34.70 -7.54
CA GLN A 522 8.22 35.25 -6.67
C GLN A 522 7.74 36.50 -5.96
N ARG A 523 7.13 37.44 -6.71
CA ARG A 523 6.58 38.69 -6.15
C ARG A 523 5.49 38.41 -5.12
N PHE A 524 4.54 37.54 -5.45
CA PHE A 524 3.47 37.11 -4.55
C PHE A 524 4.01 36.53 -3.25
N ILE A 525 4.93 35.56 -3.32
CA ILE A 525 5.51 34.91 -2.14
C ILE A 525 6.29 35.92 -1.29
N THR A 526 7.06 36.78 -1.93
CA THR A 526 7.89 37.78 -1.26
C THR A 526 7.04 38.81 -0.51
N GLU A 527 6.00 39.34 -1.16
CA GLU A 527 5.17 40.39 -0.57
C GLU A 527 4.24 39.85 0.52
N ARG A 528 3.64 38.68 0.31
CA ARG A 528 2.61 38.14 1.22
C ARG A 528 3.16 37.31 2.37
N TYR A 529 4.28 36.60 2.16
CA TYR A 529 4.73 35.59 3.12
C TYR A 529 6.17 35.78 3.60
N ALA A 530 7.10 36.28 2.77
CA ALA A 530 8.50 36.38 3.17
C ALA A 530 8.78 37.37 4.32
N ARG A 531 7.86 38.32 4.56
CA ARG A 531 7.95 39.22 5.74
C ARG A 531 7.57 38.54 7.06
N GLN A 532 6.76 37.49 7.00
CA GLN A 532 6.19 36.82 8.18
C GLN A 532 6.87 35.47 8.46
N TYR A 533 7.40 34.83 7.43
CA TYR A 533 7.92 33.48 7.51
C TYR A 533 9.31 33.36 6.90
N ARG A 534 10.20 32.70 7.64
CA ARG A 534 11.42 32.09 7.08
C ARG A 534 11.07 30.82 6.31
N ALA A 535 11.97 30.33 5.47
CA ALA A 535 11.74 29.18 4.59
C ALA A 535 11.15 27.95 5.32
N ARG A 536 11.73 27.61 6.48
CA ARG A 536 11.29 26.48 7.30
C ARG A 536 9.92 26.70 7.93
N ALA A 537 9.70 27.88 8.52
CA ALA A 537 8.42 28.24 9.13
C ALA A 537 7.30 28.26 8.09
N PHE A 538 7.59 28.75 6.88
CA PHE A 538 6.62 28.74 5.78
C PHE A 538 6.29 27.32 5.33
N THR A 539 7.28 26.42 5.28
CA THR A 539 7.06 25.00 4.96
C THR A 539 6.14 24.31 5.97
N ASP A 540 6.25 24.67 7.24
CA ASP A 540 5.37 24.18 8.29
C ASP A 540 3.97 24.80 8.19
N TYR A 541 3.88 26.10 7.90
CA TYR A 541 2.61 26.79 7.63
C TYR A 541 1.84 26.14 6.46
N LEU A 542 2.53 25.79 5.37
CA LEU A 542 1.95 25.12 4.20
C LEU A 542 1.37 23.74 4.51
N LYS A 543 1.72 23.07 5.63
CA LYS A 543 1.13 21.77 5.99
C LYS A 543 -0.38 21.83 6.10
N ASN A 544 -0.88 22.91 6.70
CA ASN A 544 -2.28 23.06 7.07
C ASN A 544 -2.99 24.16 6.28
N ASN A 545 -2.24 25.04 5.60
CA ASN A 545 -2.78 26.25 4.97
C ASN A 545 -2.52 26.34 3.47
N ARG A 546 -2.14 25.23 2.81
CA ARG A 546 -1.81 25.24 1.37
C ARG A 546 -2.93 25.82 0.51
N ASP A 547 -4.17 25.38 0.71
CA ASP A 547 -5.29 25.79 -0.13
C ASP A 547 -5.66 27.27 0.10
N ALA A 548 -5.44 27.77 1.33
CA ALA A 548 -5.56 29.19 1.64
C ALA A 548 -4.54 30.04 0.88
N VAL A 549 -3.29 29.56 0.72
CA VAL A 549 -2.27 30.25 -0.09
C VAL A 549 -2.65 30.27 -1.57
N ILE A 550 -3.17 29.16 -2.09
CA ILE A 550 -3.63 29.07 -3.48
C ILE A 550 -4.84 29.99 -3.74
N ALA A 551 -5.76 30.10 -2.77
CA ALA A 551 -6.90 31.01 -2.84
C ALA A 551 -6.46 32.48 -2.74
N ALA A 552 -5.48 32.79 -1.88
CA ALA A 552 -4.91 34.14 -1.77
C ALA A 552 -4.23 34.56 -3.08
N ALA A 553 -3.57 33.64 -3.78
CA ALA A 553 -3.01 33.89 -5.10
C ALA A 553 -4.10 34.28 -6.11
N SER A 554 -5.28 33.65 -6.09
CA SER A 554 -6.36 34.00 -7.03
C SER A 554 -6.87 35.45 -6.88
N ASN A 555 -6.62 36.09 -5.74
CA ASN A 555 -6.97 37.49 -5.46
C ASN A 555 -5.76 38.43 -5.48
N TYR A 556 -4.61 37.97 -5.98
CA TYR A 556 -3.39 38.76 -6.06
C TYR A 556 -3.37 39.57 -7.37
N PRO A 557 -3.17 40.91 -7.30
CA PRO A 557 -3.30 41.81 -8.45
C PRO A 557 -2.15 41.72 -9.46
#